data_AF-A0A8S3BLR4-F1
#
_entry.id   AF-A0A8S3BLR4-F1
#
_cell.length_a   1.000
_cell.length_b   1.000
_cell.length_c   1.000
_cell.angle_alpha   90.00
_cell.angle_beta   90.00
_cell.angle_gamma   90.00
#
_symmetry.space_group_name_H-M   'P 1'
#
loop_
_entity.id
_entity.type
_entity.pdbx_description
1 polymer ?
#
loop_
_entity_poly.entity_id
_entity_poly.type
_entity_poly.pdbx_seq_one_letter_code
_entity_poly.pdbx_strand_id
1 'polypeptide(L)' 'MLQYGGVISIKLDWDCNLDRNIKICKPAYSFARLDVPYREKPFSVGFNFRYASTWKHERDQFRTLTKAYG' A
#
# COMPACT_ATOMS: atom_id res chain seq x y z
N MET A 1 -0.56 8.74 13.02
CA MET A 1 -1.01 7.82 11.94
C MET A 1 0.08 7.56 10.91
N LEU A 2 0.70 8.59 10.31
CA LEU A 2 1.79 8.43 9.34
C LEU A 2 3.08 7.76 9.88
N GLN A 3 3.25 7.65 11.20
CA GLN A 3 4.46 7.07 11.81
C GLN A 3 4.58 5.55 11.64
N TYR A 4 3.47 4.82 11.42
CA TYR A 4 3.48 3.35 11.37
C TYR A 4 3.06 2.78 10.01
N GLY A 5 2.86 3.64 9.00
CA GLY A 5 2.34 3.26 7.69
C GLY A 5 0.84 2.95 7.68
N GLY A 6 0.26 2.80 6.50
CA GLY A 6 -1.17 2.60 6.31
C GLY A 6 -1.53 2.12 4.91
N VAL A 7 -2.77 1.67 4.73
CA VAL A 7 -3.23 1.16 3.43
C VAL A 7 -4.36 2.02 2.91
N ILE A 8 -4.16 2.60 1.73
CA ILE A 8 -5.15 3.43 1.03
C ILE A 8 -5.53 2.71 -0.26
N SER A 9 -6.83 2.67 -0.54
CA SER A 9 -7.38 2.27 -1.83
C SER A 9 -7.71 3.49 -2.66
N ILE A 10 -7.33 3.47 -3.92
CA ILE A 10 -7.79 4.40 -4.95
C ILE A 10 -8.66 3.58 -5.90
N LYS A 11 -9.96 3.86 -5.92
CA LYS A 11 -10.91 3.20 -6.83
C LYS A 11 -11.23 4.15 -7.98
N LEU A 12 -11.05 3.64 -9.21
CA LEU A 12 -11.49 4.26 -10.45
C LEU A 12 -12.75 3.52 -10.90
N ASP A 13 -13.89 4.21 -10.85
CA ASP A 13 -15.18 3.66 -11.27
C ASP A 13 -15.50 4.10 -12.69
N TRP A 14 -15.81 3.16 -13.57
CA TRP A 14 -16.13 3.42 -14.98
C TRP A 14 -17.59 3.03 -15.24
N ASP A 15 -18.49 3.98 -15.00
CA ASP A 15 -19.89 3.84 -15.38
C ASP A 15 -20.09 4.48 -16.76
N CYS A 16 -20.05 3.64 -17.79
CA CYS A 16 -20.03 4.09 -19.17
C CYS A 16 -21.19 3.50 -19.98
N ASN A 17 -21.99 4.40 -20.55
CA ASN A 17 -22.96 4.05 -21.58
C ASN A 17 -22.26 4.03 -22.96
N LEU A 18 -22.12 2.83 -23.54
CA LEU A 18 -21.43 2.60 -24.82
C LEU A 18 -22.22 3.08 -26.05
N ASP A 19 -23.48 3.47 -25.89
CA ASP A 19 -24.27 4.09 -26.96
C ASP A 19 -23.85 5.56 -27.20
N ARG A 20 -23.08 6.15 -26.28
CA ARG A 20 -22.58 7.53 -26.38
C ARG A 20 -21.12 7.55 -26.81
N ASN A 21 -20.65 8.75 -27.19
CA ASN A 21 -19.25 8.94 -27.55
C ASN A 21 -18.32 8.55 -26.39
N ILE A 22 -17.33 7.69 -26.68
CA ILE A 22 -16.34 7.19 -25.71
C ILE A 22 -15.59 8.31 -24.98
N LYS A 23 -15.48 9.51 -25.56
CA LYS A 23 -14.87 10.68 -24.90
C LYS A 23 -15.59 11.12 -23.62
N ILE A 24 -16.85 10.71 -23.44
CA ILE A 24 -17.68 11.04 -22.27
C ILE A 24 -17.48 10.00 -21.16
N CYS A 25 -17.05 8.78 -21.49
CA CYS A 25 -16.70 7.73 -20.53
C CYS A 25 -15.42 8.13 -19.79
N LYS A 26 -15.59 8.66 -18.57
CA LYS A 26 -14.50 9.11 -17.70
C LYS A 26 -14.63 8.45 -16.35
N PRO A 27 -13.50 8.13 -15.68
CA PRO A 27 -13.55 7.46 -14.40
C PRO A 27 -13.98 8.43 -13.29
N ALA A 28 -14.76 7.94 -12.35
CA ALA A 28 -14.95 8.57 -11.05
C ALA A 28 -13.87 8.07 -10.09
N TYR A 29 -13.16 9.00 -9.45
CA TYR A 29 -12.12 8.68 -8.47
C TYR A 29 -12.72 8.67 -7.06
N SER A 30 -12.40 7.63 -6.29
CA SER A 30 -12.74 7.56 -4.86
C SER A 30 -11.57 7.00 -4.06
N PHE A 31 -11.47 7.46 -2.82
CA PHE A 31 -10.37 7.11 -1.91
C PHE A 31 -10.96 6.49 -0.66
N ALA A 32 -10.40 5.37 -0.22
CA ALA A 32 -10.82 4.69 0.99
C ALA A 32 -9.61 4.23 1.81
N ARG A 33 -9.76 4.19 3.14
CA ARG A 33 -8.76 3.62 4.03
C ARG A 33 -9.07 2.14 4.25
N LEU A 34 -8.09 1.25 4.02
CA LEU A 34 -8.26 -0.20 4.12
C LEU A 34 -7.66 -0.81 5.38
N ASP A 35 -6.74 -0.11 6.06
CA ASP A 35 -6.09 -0.59 7.28
C ASP A 35 -6.93 -0.35 8.55
N VAL A 36 -8.19 0.05 8.41
CA VAL A 36 -9.11 0.16 9.56
C VAL A 36 -9.44 -1.26 10.03
N PRO A 37 -9.15 -1.61 11.30
CA PRO A 37 -9.33 -2.97 11.77
C PRO A 37 -10.82 -3.36 11.76
N TYR A 38 -11.16 -4.39 10.98
CA TYR A 38 -12.47 -5.03 11.00
C TYR A 38 -12.73 -5.84 12.30
N ARG A 39 -11.70 -5.98 13.16
CA ARG A 39 -11.72 -6.77 14.40
C ARG A 39 -11.00 -6.05 15.54
N GLU A 40 -11.48 -6.23 16.75
CA GLU A 40 -11.14 -5.49 17.98
C GLU A 40 -9.65 -5.48 18.38
N LYS A 41 -8.78 -6.30 17.77
CA LYS A 41 -7.32 -6.27 18.00
C LYS A 41 -6.53 -6.47 16.71
N PRO A 42 -5.78 -5.46 16.23
CA PRO A 42 -4.91 -5.61 15.08
C PRO A 42 -3.65 -6.43 15.44
N PHE A 43 -3.23 -7.34 14.55
CA PHE A 43 -1.97 -8.10 14.67
C PHE A 43 -0.72 -7.21 14.60
N SER A 44 -0.83 -6.03 13.97
CA SER A 44 0.25 -5.05 13.84
C SER A 44 -0.36 -3.64 13.81
N VAL A 45 0.35 -2.67 14.38
CA VAL A 45 0.01 -1.25 14.27
C VAL A 45 0.57 -0.74 12.94
N GLY A 46 -0.31 -0.36 12.01
CA GLY A 46 0.05 0.19 10.69
C GLY A 46 0.68 -0.82 9.72
N PHE A 47 0.88 -0.38 8.47
CA PHE A 47 1.52 -1.19 7.42
C PHE A 47 3.04 -0.99 7.41
N ASN A 48 3.77 -2.09 7.56
CA ASN A 48 5.22 -2.09 7.63
C ASN A 48 5.80 -3.42 7.17
N PHE A 49 7.04 -3.41 6.70
CA PHE A 49 7.77 -4.62 6.34
C PHE A 49 9.25 -4.49 6.67
N ARG A 50 9.94 -5.63 6.76
CA ARG A 50 11.38 -5.70 6.96
C ARG A 50 12.03 -6.25 5.71
N TYR A 51 13.10 -5.63 5.25
CA TYR A 51 13.94 -6.13 4.17
C TYR A 51 15.41 -6.09 4.60
N ALA A 52 16.20 -7.03 4.07
CA ALA A 52 17.61 -7.14 4.38
C ALA A 52 18.44 -6.78 3.16
N SER A 53 19.42 -5.89 3.34
CA SER A 53 20.50 -5.68 2.38
C SER A 53 21.69 -6.52 2.81
N THR A 54 21.95 -7.60 2.08
CA THR A 54 23.07 -8.52 2.36
C THR A 54 24.34 -8.03 1.68
N TRP A 55 25.44 -8.00 2.40
CA TRP A 55 26.75 -7.61 1.87
C TRP A 55 27.84 -8.48 2.48
N LYS A 56 29.01 -8.49 1.85
CA LYS A 56 30.16 -9.26 2.30
C LYS A 56 31.31 -8.32 2.58
N HIS A 57 32.03 -8.56 3.68
CA HIS A 57 33.30 -7.90 3.92
C HIS A 57 34.33 -8.97 4.26
N GLU A 58 35.39 -9.02 3.45
CA GLU A 58 36.39 -10.08 3.46
C GLU A 58 35.76 -11.49 3.28
N ARG A 59 35.83 -12.33 4.32
CA ARG A 59 35.26 -13.69 4.33
C ARG A 59 33.87 -13.75 4.95
N ASP A 60 33.50 -12.74 5.73
CA ASP A 60 32.28 -12.74 6.53
C ASP A 60 31.08 -12.15 5.76
N GLN A 61 29.92 -12.78 5.95
CA GLN A 61 28.65 -12.31 5.42
C GLN A 61 27.92 -11.47 6.46
N PHE A 62 27.51 -10.28 6.05
CA PHE A 62 26.78 -9.32 6.86
C PHE A 62 25.43 -9.00 6.23
N ARG A 63 24.55 -8.41 7.04
CA ARG A 63 23.32 -7.80 6.54
C ARG A 63 22.96 -6.56 7.32
N THR A 64 22.43 -5.58 6.61
CA THR A 64 21.71 -4.45 7.19
C THR A 64 20.22 -4.78 7.12
N LEU A 65 19.58 -4.92 8.28
CA LEU A 65 18.14 -5.16 8.38
C LEU A 65 17.41 -3.83 8.55
N THR A 66 16.57 -3.47 7.58
CA THR A 66 15.79 -2.23 7.61
C THR A 66 14.32 -2.55 7.85
N LYS A 67 13.67 -1.79 8.72
CA LYS A 67 12.21 -1.80 8.90
C LYS A 67 11.64 -0.53 8.28
N ALA A 68 10.83 -0.70 7.23
CA ALA A 68 10.16 0.41 6.54
C ALA A 68 8.69 0.48 6.96
N TYR A 69 8.19 1.72 7.11
CA TYR A 69 6.79 2.05 7.40
C TYR A 69 6.26 2.83 6.20
N GLY A 70 5.09 2.45 5.68
CA GLY A 70 4.52 3.02 4.45
C GLY A 70 3.05 2.72 4.30
#